data_AF-A0A6B3F8P2-F1
#
_entry.id   AF-A0A6B3F8P2-F1
#
_cell.length_a   1.000
_cell.length_b   1.000
_cell.length_c   1.000
_cell.angle_alpha   90.00
_cell.angle_beta   90.00
_cell.angle_gamma   90.00
#
_symmetry.space_group_name_H-M   'P 1'
#
loop_
_entity.id
_entity.type
_entity.pdbx_description
1 polymer ?
#
loop_
_entity_poly.entity_id
_entity_poly.type
_entity_poly.pdbx_seq_one_letter_code
_entity_poly.pdbx_strand_id
1 'polypeptide(L)'
;VSPMWLVAIYFVQTVGELCLSPVGLSVTTKMSPAKYSSQMMGVWFLAVTAGDSVTSLLSLAGVNLDRSGVVAAQAALAALAGVAIFMYRRTVRTKMGEVH
;
A
#
# COMPACT_ATOMS: atom_id res chain seq x y z
N VAL A 1 -11.76 24.81 0.16
CA VAL A 1 -10.41 24.18 0.09
C VAL A 1 -9.56 25.04 -0.82
N SER A 2 -8.36 25.46 -0.42
CA SER A 2 -7.49 26.27 -1.29
C SER A 2 -6.82 25.37 -2.34
N PRO A 3 -6.59 25.85 -3.59
CA PRO A 3 -5.90 25.07 -4.62
C PRO A 3 -4.52 24.57 -4.17
N MET A 4 -3.83 25.38 -3.36
CA MET A 4 -2.51 25.03 -2.80
C MET A 4 -2.57 23.82 -1.86
N TRP A 5 -3.67 23.62 -1.15
CA TRP A 5 -3.85 22.49 -0.23
C TRP A 5 -4.03 21.17 -0.99
N LEU A 6 -4.75 21.18 -2.11
CA LEU A 6 -4.87 20.00 -2.98
C LEU A 6 -3.51 19.62 -3.56
N VAL A 7 -2.74 20.60 -4.06
CA VAL A 7 -1.38 20.36 -4.57
C VAL A 7 -0.49 19.71 -3.51
N ALA A 8 -0.55 20.19 -2.26
CA ALA A 8 0.23 19.61 -1.17
C ALA A 8 -0.14 18.15 -0.88
N ILE A 9 -1.44 17.81 -0.85
CA ILE A 9 -1.89 16.43 -0.61
C ILE A 9 -1.46 15.49 -1.72
N TYR A 10 -1.72 15.88 -2.98
CA TYR A 10 -1.31 15.06 -4.11
C TYR A 10 0.20 14.92 -4.17
N PHE A 11 0.96 15.96 -3.84
CA PHE A 11 2.42 15.87 -3.76
C PHE A 11 2.89 14.84 -2.72
N VAL A 12 2.34 14.91 -1.49
CA VAL A 12 2.69 13.95 -0.42
C VAL A 12 2.29 12.53 -0.81
N GLN A 13 1.12 12.35 -1.43
CA GLN A 13 0.64 11.06 -1.90
C GLN A 13 1.57 10.48 -2.98
N THR A 14 1.92 11.27 -4.01
CA THR A 14 2.83 10.84 -5.07
C THR A 14 4.22 10.48 -4.52
N VAL A 15 4.76 11.25 -3.58
CA VAL A 15 6.04 10.91 -2.91
C VAL A 15 5.91 9.56 -2.18
N GLY A 16 4.79 9.32 -1.50
CA GLY A 16 4.51 8.03 -0.86
C GLY A 16 4.45 6.87 -1.86
N GLU A 17 3.78 7.05 -2.99
CA GLU A 17 3.67 6.06 -4.07
C GLU A 17 5.03 5.73 -4.70
N LEU A 18 5.87 6.75 -4.89
CA LEU A 18 7.25 6.59 -5.38
C LEU A 18 8.14 5.82 -4.39
N CYS A 19 7.87 5.89 -3.09
CA CYS A 19 8.58 5.06 -2.11
C CYS A 19 8.06 3.62 -2.07
N LEU A 20 6.74 3.41 -2.23
CA LEU A 20 6.11 2.10 -2.12
C LEU A 20 6.30 1.22 -3.37
N SER A 21 6.11 1.78 -4.56
CA SER A 21 6.10 1.02 -5.82
C SER A 21 7.44 0.31 -6.13
N PRO A 22 8.61 0.97 -6.08
CA PRO A 22 9.88 0.30 -6.38
C PRO A 22 10.33 -0.64 -5.27
N VAL A 23 10.04 -0.31 -4.00
CA VAL A 23 10.41 -1.14 -2.85
C VAL A 23 9.56 -2.39 -2.80
N GLY A 24 8.25 -2.27 -3.00
CA GLY A 24 7.32 -3.40 -2.96
C GLY A 24 7.57 -4.46 -4.04
N LEU A 25 7.85 -4.02 -5.27
CA LEU A 25 8.24 -4.92 -6.36
C LEU A 25 9.60 -5.58 -6.11
N SER A 26 10.57 -4.85 -5.55
CA SER A 26 11.88 -5.41 -5.20
C SER A 26 11.78 -6.46 -4.09
N VAL A 27 10.92 -6.24 -3.09
CA VAL A 27 10.71 -7.21 -2.01
C VAL A 27 10.01 -8.46 -2.51
N THR A 28 8.98 -8.30 -3.35
CA THR A 28 8.23 -9.42 -3.93
C THR A 28 9.12 -10.32 -4.79
N THR A 29 10.03 -9.73 -5.56
CA THR A 29 10.99 -10.50 -6.39
C THR A 29 12.07 -11.18 -5.56
N LYS A 30 12.66 -10.49 -4.59
CA LYS A 30 13.72 -11.06 -3.72
C LYS A 30 13.23 -12.14 -2.76
N MET A 31 11.98 -12.06 -2.31
CA MET A 31 11.38 -13.06 -1.43
C MET A 31 10.60 -14.14 -2.18
N SER A 32 10.56 -14.09 -3.52
CA SER A 32 9.89 -15.13 -4.29
C SER A 32 10.74 -16.40 -4.41
N PRO A 33 10.16 -17.59 -4.22
CA PRO A 33 10.82 -18.83 -4.62
C PRO A 33 11.11 -18.83 -6.12
N ALA A 34 12.30 -19.29 -6.52
CA ALA A 34 12.77 -19.25 -7.90
C ALA A 34 11.81 -19.91 -8.91
N LYS A 35 11.06 -20.93 -8.47
CA LYS A 35 10.07 -21.65 -9.27
C LYS A 35 8.76 -20.88 -9.50
N TYR A 36 8.46 -19.86 -8.68
CA TYR A 36 7.16 -19.16 -8.66
C TYR A 36 7.29 -17.63 -8.79
N SER A 37 8.41 -17.14 -9.33
CA SER A 37 8.66 -15.69 -9.48
C SER A 37 7.58 -14.93 -10.23
N SER A 38 7.01 -15.51 -11.29
CA SER A 38 5.92 -14.89 -12.04
C SER A 38 4.59 -14.89 -11.26
N GLN A 39 4.35 -15.90 -10.42
CA GLN A 39 3.14 -15.99 -9.60
C GLN A 39 3.15 -14.99 -8.43
N MET A 40 4.31 -14.75 -7.81
CA MET A 40 4.45 -13.73 -6.76
C MET A 40 4.22 -12.31 -7.27
N MET A 41 4.61 -12.00 -8.50
CA MET A 41 4.21 -10.74 -9.13
C MET A 41 2.71 -10.67 -9.39
N GLY A 42 2.06 -11.79 -9.74
CA GLY A 42 0.61 -11.87 -9.81
C GLY A 42 -0.06 -11.55 -8.47
N VAL A 43 0.49 -12.04 -7.35
CA VAL A 43 -0.02 -11.73 -6.00
C VAL A 43 0.15 -10.25 -5.65
N TRP A 44 1.26 -9.62 -6.04
CA TRP A 44 1.46 -8.18 -5.86
C TRP A 44 0.37 -7.35 -6.58
N PHE A 45 0.12 -7.63 -7.86
CA PHE A 45 -0.94 -6.92 -8.59
C PHE A 45 -2.34 -7.24 -8.07
N LEU A 46 -2.58 -8.49 -7.65
CA LEU A 46 -3.86 -8.88 -7.06
C LEU A 46 -4.13 -8.09 -5.77
N ALA A 47 -3.10 -7.86 -4.93
CA ALA A 47 -3.24 -7.05 -3.73
C ALA A 47 -3.65 -5.59 -4.03
N VAL A 48 -3.09 -4.99 -5.09
CA VAL A 48 -3.48 -3.63 -5.53
C VAL A 48 -4.93 -3.62 -6.00
N THR A 49 -5.29 -4.51 -6.93
CA THR A 49 -6.67 -4.61 -7.43
C THR A 49 -7.68 -4.91 -6.33
N ALA A 50 -7.31 -5.71 -5.33
CA ALA A 50 -8.17 -6.00 -4.19
C ALA A 50 -8.44 -4.73 -3.35
N GLY A 51 -7.43 -3.88 -3.13
CA GLY A 51 -7.60 -2.59 -2.45
C GLY A 51 -8.56 -1.65 -3.19
N ASP A 52 -8.39 -1.53 -4.51
CA ASP A 52 -9.28 -0.74 -5.36
C ASP A 52 -10.70 -1.31 -5.37
N SER A 53 -10.83 -2.64 -5.42
CA SER A 53 -12.13 -3.34 -5.43
C SER A 53 -12.90 -3.12 -4.12
N VAL A 54 -12.22 -3.16 -2.97
CA VAL A 54 -12.85 -2.87 -1.66
C VAL A 54 -13.36 -1.43 -1.62
N THR A 55 -12.56 -0.47 -2.10
CA THR A 55 -12.97 0.94 -2.17
C THR A 55 -14.16 1.14 -3.09
N SER A 56 -14.16 0.47 -4.25
CA SER A 56 -15.26 0.47 -5.21
C SER A 56 -16.55 -0.10 -4.61
N LEU A 57 -16.46 -1.23 -3.91
CA LEU A 57 -17.62 -1.85 -3.26
C LEU A 57 -18.21 -0.96 -2.15
N LEU A 58 -17.35 -0.31 -1.36
CA LEU A 58 -17.78 0.66 -0.34
C LEU A 58 -18.49 1.86 -0.97
N SER A 59 -17.99 2.35 -2.11
CA SER A 59 -18.65 3.42 -2.86
C SER A 59 -20.03 2.99 -3.40
N LEU A 60 -20.14 1.76 -3.93
CA LEU A 60 -21.41 1.21 -4.43
C LEU A 60 -22.43 0.95 -3.32
N ALA A 61 -21.97 0.61 -2.11
CA ALA A 61 -22.83 0.42 -0.93
C ALA A 61 -23.43 1.74 -0.38
N GLY A 62 -23.16 2.89 -1.02
CA GLY A 62 -23.68 4.19 -0.60
C GLY A 62 -22.92 4.83 0.56
N VAL A 63 -21.75 4.29 0.93
CA VAL A 63 -20.88 4.91 1.93
C VAL A 63 -20.27 6.17 1.32
N ASN A 64 -20.59 7.32 1.89
CA ASN A 64 -19.98 8.60 1.49
C ASN A 64 -18.53 8.63 1.97
N LEU A 65 -17.61 8.29 1.05
CA LEU A 65 -16.16 8.29 1.30
C LEU A 65 -15.61 9.68 1.64
N ASP A 66 -16.31 10.74 1.23
CA ASP A 66 -15.92 12.14 1.46
C ASP A 66 -16.27 12.66 2.86
N ARG A 67 -17.05 11.90 3.64
CA ARG A 67 -17.39 12.33 5.00
C ARG A 67 -16.14 12.27 5.86
N SER A 68 -15.88 13.34 6.62
CA SER A 68 -14.71 13.44 7.52
C SER A 68 -14.49 12.21 8.40
N GLY A 69 -15.56 11.53 8.83
CA GLY A 69 -15.45 10.27 9.59
C GLY A 69 -14.86 9.09 8.80
N VAL A 70 -15.20 8.93 7.52
CA VAL A 70 -14.69 7.84 6.69
C VAL A 70 -13.24 8.13 6.26
N VAL A 71 -12.94 9.38 5.93
CA VAL A 71 -11.56 9.84 5.65
C VAL A 71 -10.66 9.63 6.87
N ALA A 72 -11.14 9.99 8.08
CA ALA A 72 -10.40 9.76 9.32
C ALA A 72 -10.19 8.26 9.59
N ALA A 73 -11.18 7.41 9.30
CA ALA A 73 -11.05 5.97 9.44
C ALA A 73 -10.03 5.37 8.45
N GLN A 74 -10.03 5.82 7.19
CA GLN A 74 -9.00 5.43 6.20
C GLN A 74 -7.60 5.90 6.63
N ALA A 75 -7.48 7.14 7.10
CA ALA A 75 -6.21 7.67 7.60
C ALA A 75 -5.69 6.87 8.79
N ALA A 76 -6.57 6.48 9.72
CA ALA A 76 -6.22 5.63 10.85
C ALA A 76 -5.78 4.23 10.39
N LEU A 77 -6.49 3.62 9.43
CA LEU A 77 -6.11 2.32 8.88
C LEU A 77 -4.75 2.38 8.16
N ALA A 78 -4.51 3.43 7.37
CA ALA A 78 -3.24 3.66 6.69
C ALA A 78 -2.09 3.87 7.69
N ALA A 79 -2.31 4.63 8.75
CA ALA A 79 -1.33 4.82 9.82
C ALA A 79 -1.02 3.50 10.55
N LEU A 80 -2.04 2.70 10.88
CA LEU A 80 -1.87 1.38 11.48
C LEU A 80 -1.08 0.44 10.56
N ALA A 81 -1.37 0.42 9.26
CA ALA A 81 -0.62 -0.34 8.28
C ALA A 81 0.85 0.11 8.22
N GLY A 82 1.11 1.43 8.21
CA GLY A 82 2.45 1.99 8.27
C GLY A 82 3.22 1.59 9.54
N VAL A 83 2.56 1.63 10.70
CA VAL A 83 3.14 1.18 11.98
C VAL A 83 3.42 -0.32 11.96
N ALA A 84 2.51 -1.14 11.42
CA ALA A 84 2.73 -2.57 11.25
C ALA A 84 3.97 -2.84 10.38
N ILE A 85 4.07 -2.21 9.20
CA ILE A 85 5.25 -2.32 8.32
C ILE A 85 6.53 -1.90 9.06
N PHE A 86 6.47 -0.80 9.80
CA PHE A 86 7.60 -0.34 10.60
C PHE A 86 8.02 -1.34 11.67
N MET A 87 7.09 -2.01 12.36
CA MET A 87 7.41 -3.05 13.33
C MET A 87 8.03 -4.29 12.66
N TYR A 88 7.46 -4.76 11.55
CA TYR A 88 7.93 -5.94 10.82
C TYR A 88 9.21 -5.70 10.02
N ARG A 89 9.70 -4.45 9.92
CA ARG A 89 10.92 -4.10 9.17
C ARG A 89 12.15 -4.92 9.56
N ARG A 90 12.27 -5.31 10.84
CA ARG A 90 13.42 -6.09 11.33
C ARG A 90 13.36 -7.52 10.80
N THR A 91 12.20 -8.16 10.87
CA THR A 91 11.99 -9.53 10.39
C THR A 91 12.18 -9.64 8.89
N VAL A 92 11.64 -8.68 8.12
CA VAL A 92 11.79 -8.66 6.65
C VAL A 92 13.27 -8.56 6.26
N ARG A 93 14.04 -7.70 6.93
CA ARG A 93 15.48 -7.58 6.66
C ARG A 93 16.25 -8.85 7.00
N THR A 94 15.94 -9.52 8.11
CA THR A 94 16.62 -10.77 8.49
C THR A 94 16.37 -11.87 7.48
N LYS A 95 15.12 -12.08 7.03
CA LYS A 95 14.77 -13.12 6.06
C LYS A 95 15.30 -12.85 4.65
N MET A 96 15.54 -11.59 4.28
CA MET A 96 16.18 -11.24 3.02
C MET A 96 17.71 -11.46 3.02
N GLY A 97 18.36 -11.54 4.19
CA GLY A 97 19.79 -11.79 4.31
C GLY A 97 20.21 -13.25 4.09
N GLU A 98 19.26 -14.18 4.22
CA GLU A 98 19.47 -15.62 3.99
C GLU A 98 19.33 -16.01 2.51
N VAL A 99 18.88 -15.10 1.65
CA VAL A 99 18.73 -15.30 0.20
C VAL A 99 19.95 -14.70 -0.51
N HIS A 100 21.08 -15.41 -0.45
CA HIS A 100 22.20 -15.24 -1.37
C HIS A 100 22.15 -16.33 -2.44
#